data_AF-A0A4Q8R4M9-F1
#
_entry.id   AF-A0A4Q8R4M9-F1
#
_cell.length_a   1.000
_cell.length_b   1.000
_cell.length_c   1.000
_cell.angle_alpha   90.00
_cell.angle_beta   90.00
_cell.angle_gamma   90.00
#
_symmetry.space_group_name_H-M   'P 1'
#
loop_
_entity.id
_entity.type
_entity.pdbx_description
1 polymer ?
#
loop_
_entity_poly.entity_id
_entity_poly.type
_entity_poly.pdbx_seq_one_letter_code
_entity_poly.pdbx_strand_id
1 'polypeptide(L)' 'MVADKLDDYIDAVATAMGLPVEDAWRPAVRANLEVSLRLARMVDEFPLPDETEPASVYSA' A
#
# COMPACT_ATOMS: atom_id res chain seq x y z
N MET A 1 24.21 -3.85 4.80
CA MET A 1 22.92 -3.34 5.31
C MET A 1 21.91 -3.63 4.23
N VAL A 2 20.91 -4.47 4.50
CA VAL A 2 19.84 -4.74 3.52
C VAL A 2 19.08 -3.43 3.42
N ALA A 3 19.08 -2.79 2.26
CA ALA A 3 18.14 -1.71 2.00
C ALA A 3 16.74 -2.21 2.39
N ASP A 4 16.01 -1.42 3.16
CA ASP A 4 14.71 -1.85 3.65
C ASP A 4 13.80 -2.07 2.44
N LYS A 5 13.24 -3.28 2.30
CA LYS A 5 12.33 -3.62 1.19
C LYS A 5 11.18 -2.61 1.08
N LEU A 6 10.82 -1.97 2.18
CA LEU A 6 9.81 -0.94 2.21
C LEU A 6 10.26 0.36 1.53
N ASP A 7 11.52 0.76 1.69
CA ASP A 7 12.08 1.95 1.04
C ASP A 7 12.17 1.73 -0.49
N ASP A 8 12.64 0.55 -0.91
CA ASP A 8 12.66 0.16 -2.34
C ASP A 8 11.26 0.20 -2.95
N TYR A 9 10.24 -0.26 -2.20
CA TYR A 9 8.84 -0.21 -2.62
C TYR A 9 8.33 1.24 -2.73
N ILE A 10 8.65 2.09 -1.76
CA ILE A 10 8.28 3.51 -1.79
C ILE A 10 8.87 4.18 -3.04
N ASP A 11 10.14 3.95 -3.35
CA ASP A 11 10.80 4.54 -4.51
C ASP A 11 10.20 4.06 -5.84
N ALA A 12 9.89 2.76 -5.94
CA ALA A 12 9.26 2.18 -7.13
C ALA A 12 7.85 2.76 -7.37
N VAL A 13 7.03 2.84 -6.33
CA VAL A 13 5.65 3.36 -6.45
C VAL A 13 5.64 4.87 -6.69
N ALA A 14 6.48 5.63 -5.99
CA ALA A 14 6.65 7.07 -6.21
C ALA A 14 6.98 7.36 -7.68
N THR A 15 7.91 6.58 -8.26
CA THR A 15 8.28 6.67 -9.67
C THR A 15 7.12 6.31 -10.59
N ALA A 16 6.47 5.17 -10.36
CA ALA A 16 5.37 4.68 -11.20
C ALA A 16 4.17 5.65 -11.22
N MET A 17 3.92 6.32 -10.10
CA MET A 17 2.82 7.29 -9.93
C MET A 17 3.20 8.72 -10.36
N GLY A 18 4.47 8.98 -10.67
CA GLY A 18 4.96 10.35 -10.94
C GLY A 18 4.85 11.28 -9.72
N LEU A 19 4.91 10.73 -8.50
CA LEU A 19 4.75 11.44 -7.24
C LEU A 19 6.08 11.40 -6.45
N PRO A 20 7.02 12.34 -6.71
CA PRO A 20 8.29 12.36 -6.01
C PRO A 20 8.11 12.61 -4.51
N VAL A 21 8.79 11.82 -3.68
CA VAL A 21 8.81 11.98 -2.21
C VAL A 21 10.11 12.67 -1.83
N GLU A 22 10.01 13.90 -1.32
CA GLU A 22 11.20 14.62 -0.83
C GLU A 22 11.76 13.93 0.43
N ASP A 23 13.07 14.02 0.62
CA ASP A 23 13.77 13.34 1.72
C ASP A 23 13.24 13.73 3.11
N ALA A 24 12.79 14.98 3.27
CA ALA A 24 12.18 15.46 4.52
C ALA A 24 10.88 14.71 4.87
N TRP A 25 10.14 14.22 3.88
CA TRP A 25 8.88 13.51 4.06
C TRP A 25 9.05 11.99 4.17
N ARG A 26 10.19 11.45 3.71
CA ARG A 26 10.44 10.00 3.65
C ARG A 26 10.20 9.27 4.99
N PRO A 27 10.65 9.78 6.16
CA PRO A 27 10.37 9.11 7.43
C PRO A 27 8.87 9.02 7.75
N ALA A 28 8.10 10.07 7.44
CA ALA A 28 6.67 10.11 7.69
C ALA A 28 5.89 9.21 6.72
N VAL A 29 6.27 9.19 5.44
CA VAL A 29 5.67 8.29 4.44
C VAL A 29 5.88 6.83 4.83
N ARG A 30 7.12 6.47 5.20
CA ARG A 30 7.46 5.11 5.65
C ARG A 30 6.63 4.70 6.87
N ALA A 31 6.58 5.53 7.91
CA ALA A 31 5.83 5.24 9.13
C ALA A 31 4.33 5.05 8.88
N ASN A 32 3.71 5.89 8.04
CA ASN A 32 2.30 5.74 7.70
C ASN A 32 2.05 4.48 6.86
N LEU A 33 2.93 4.17 5.90
CA LEU A 33 2.80 2.98 5.08
C LEU A 33 2.91 1.69 5.91
N GLU A 34 3.82 1.63 6.90
CA GLU A 34 3.92 0.50 7.83
C GLU A 34 2.60 0.27 8.59
N VAL A 35 1.99 1.35 9.10
CA VAL A 35 0.70 1.28 9.80
C VAL A 35 -0.40 0.81 8.84
N SER A 36 -0.48 1.37 7.64
CA SER A 36 -1.45 0.95 6.62
C SER A 36 -1.31 -0.52 6.24
N LEU A 37 -0.08 -1.03 6.07
CA LEU A 37 0.16 -2.45 5.76
C LEU A 37 -0.24 -3.37 6.91
N ARG A 38 -0.03 -2.95 8.17
CA ARG A 38 -0.51 -3.69 9.34
C ARG A 38 -2.04 -3.77 9.37
N LEU A 39 -2.74 -2.69 9.03
CA LEU A 39 -4.19 -2.68 8.94
C LEU A 39 -4.69 -3.51 7.75
N ALA A 40 -4.04 -3.41 6.59
CA ALA A 40 -4.37 -4.19 5.40
C ALA A 40 -4.30 -5.70 5.68
N ARG A 41 -3.30 -6.15 6.45
CA ARG A 41 -3.20 -7.56 6.85
C ARG A 41 -4.42 -8.07 7.63
N MET A 42 -5.04 -7.22 8.45
CA MET A 42 -6.28 -7.61 9.15
C MET A 42 -7.44 -7.88 8.18
N VAL A 43 -7.44 -7.21 7.02
CA VAL A 43 -8.44 -7.40 5.97
C VAL A 43 -8.08 -8.59 5.06
N ASP A 44 -6.80 -8.77 4.77
CA ASP A 44 -6.27 -9.86 3.93
C ASP A 44 -6.49 -11.26 4.55
N GLU A 45 -6.65 -11.33 5.87
CA GLU A 45 -6.92 -12.57 6.60
C GLU A 45 -8.37 -13.08 6.45
N PHE A 46 -9.29 -12.27 5.90
CA PHE A 46 -10.65 -12.73 5.62
C PHE A 46 -10.69 -13.60 4.35
N PRO A 47 -11.31 -14.79 4.37
CA PRO A 47 -11.45 -15.60 3.17
C PRO A 47 -12.32 -14.87 2.14
N LEU A 48 -11.81 -14.76 0.91
CA LEU A 48 -12.50 -14.12 -0.21
C LEU A 48 -12.74 -15.16 -1.33
N PRO A 49 -13.86 -15.89 -1.30
CA PRO A 49 -14.26 -16.76 -2.40
C PRO A 49 -14.37 -15.99 -3.72
N ASP A 50 -14.07 -16.64 -4.84
CA ASP A 50 -14.11 -16.04 -6.18
C ASP A 50 -15.51 -15.51 -6.55
N GLU A 51 -16.57 -16.08 -5.96
CA GLU A 51 -17.96 -15.64 -6.15
C GLU A 51 -18.32 -14.39 -5.34
N THR A 52 -17.40 -13.87 -4.53
CA THR A 52 -17.64 -12.65 -3.74
C THR A 52 -17.59 -11.43 -4.64
N GLU A 53 -18.75 -10.85 -4.87
CA GLU A 53 -18.88 -9.60 -5.63
C GLU A 53 -18.44 -8.38 -4.79
N PRO A 54 -17.89 -7.32 -5.42
CA PRO A 54 -17.64 -6.04 -4.76
C PRO A 54 -18.92 -5.43 -4.17
N ALA A 55 -18.77 -4.64 -3.10
CA ALA A 55 -19.90 -3.99 -2.44
C ALA A 55 -20.70 -3.05 -3.37
N SER A 56 -20.05 -2.48 -4.39
CA SER A 56 -20.68 -1.65 -5.41
C SER A 56 -20.83 -2.43 -6.71
N VAL A 57 -22.07 -2.53 -7.19
CA VAL A 57 -22.41 -3.18 -8.47
C VAL A 57 -23.03 -2.13 -9.39
N TYR A 58 -22.56 -2.08 -10.64
CA TYR A 58 -23.13 -1.20 -11.65
C TYR A 58 -24.56 -1.62 -12.03
N SER A 59 -25.46 -0.64 -12.16
CA SER A 59 -26.81 -0.82 -12.74
C SER A 59 -27.02 0.23 -13.82
N ALA A 60 -27.58 -0.20 -14.96
CA ALA A 60 -27.95 0.67 -16.08
C ALA A 60 -29.25 1.44 -15.83
#